data_AF-A0A350WSH6-F1
#
_entry.id   AF-A0A350WSH6-F1
#
_cell.length_a   1.000
_cell.length_b   1.000
_cell.length_c   1.000
_cell.angle_alpha   90.00
_cell.angle_beta   90.00
_cell.angle_gamma   90.00
#
_symmetry.space_group_name_H-M   'P 1'
#
loop_
_entity.id
_entity.type
_entity.pdbx_description
1 polymer ?
#
loop_
_entity_poly.entity_id
_entity_poly.type
_entity_poly.pdbx_seq_one_letter_code
_entity_poly.pdbx_strand_id
1 'polypeptide(L)' 'MKVLLVGVGGVGEAIAAIAKPRKWMEQMVLADFNVKRAEEVQKKLGDPQRFPVEFIDASNQG' A
#
# COMPACT_ATOMS: atom_id res chain seq x y z
N MET A 1 13.95 -1.95 -4.63
CA MET A 1 13.36 -0.59 -4.51
C MET A 1 12.28 -0.57 -3.44
N LYS A 2 12.22 0.51 -2.65
CA LYS A 2 11.20 0.75 -1.64
C LYS A 2 10.20 1.79 -2.15
N VAL A 3 8.90 1.52 -1.97
CA VAL A 3 7.80 2.34 -2.50
C VAL A 3 6.91 2.80 -1.35
N LEU A 4 6.46 4.05 -1.39
CA LEU A 4 5.34 4.55 -0.59
C LEU A 4 4.13 4.68 -1.52
N LEU A 5 3.10 3.88 -1.28
CA LEU A 5 1.83 3.95 -2.00
C LEU A 5 0.83 4.73 -1.16
N VAL A 6 0.53 5.97 -1.59
CA VAL A 6 -0.49 6.83 -0.94
C VAL A 6 -1.83 6.64 -1.65
N GLY A 7 -2.82 6.16 -0.92
CA GLY A 7 -4.15 5.80 -1.42
C GLY A 7 -4.25 4.31 -1.79
N VAL A 8 -4.98 3.56 -0.98
CA VAL A 8 -5.17 2.11 -1.06
C VAL A 8 -6.65 1.80 -1.39
N GLY A 9 -7.24 2.60 -2.28
CA GLY A 9 -8.53 2.33 -2.92
C GLY A 9 -8.43 1.30 -4.04
N GLY A 10 -9.42 1.22 -4.94
CA GLY A 10 -9.42 0.21 -6.02
C GLY A 10 -8.18 0.23 -6.92
N VAL A 11 -7.68 1.43 -7.27
CA VAL A 11 -6.45 1.57 -8.07
C VAL A 11 -5.21 1.22 -7.26
N GLY A 12 -5.13 1.67 -6.00
CA GLY A 12 -4.00 1.35 -5.12
C GLY A 12 -3.88 -0.15 -4.86
N GLU A 13 -4.99 -0.83 -4.60
CA GLU A 13 -5.02 -2.30 -4.46
C GLU A 13 -4.50 -2.99 -5.73
N ALA A 14 -4.96 -2.54 -6.91
CA ALA A 14 -4.49 -3.10 -8.18
C ALA A 14 -2.98 -2.88 -8.39
N ILE A 15 -2.45 -1.69 -8.06
CA ILE A 15 -1.01 -1.40 -8.13
C ILE A 15 -0.23 -2.35 -7.21
N ALA A 16 -0.67 -2.51 -5.96
CA ALA A 16 0.00 -3.39 -5.00
C ALA A 16 -0.02 -4.85 -5.48
N ALA A 17 -1.14 -5.32 -6.02
CA ALA A 17 -1.27 -6.67 -6.58
C ALA A 17 -0.37 -6.89 -7.81
N ILE A 18 -0.29 -5.93 -8.73
CA ILE A 18 0.57 -5.99 -9.92
C ILE A 18 2.06 -5.95 -9.53
N ALA A 19 2.39 -5.19 -8.49
CA ALA A 19 3.76 -5.04 -8.00
C ALA A 19 4.23 -6.24 -7.15
N LYS A 20 3.34 -6.93 -6.44
CA LYS A 20 3.65 -8.07 -5.55
C LYS A 20 4.61 -9.13 -6.17
N PRO A 21 4.42 -9.64 -7.39
CA PRO A 21 5.33 -10.63 -7.97
C PRO A 21 6.66 -10.03 -8.50
N ARG A 22 6.83 -8.70 -8.51
CA ARG A 22 7.99 -8.06 -9.10
C ARG A 22 9.18 -8.06 -8.14
N LYS A 23 10.30 -8.65 -8.59
CA LYS A 23 11.54 -8.77 -7.79
C LYS A 23 12.18 -7.42 -7.42
N TRP A 24 11.98 -6.39 -8.25
CA TRP A 24 12.54 -5.06 -8.00
C TRP A 24 11.82 -4.31 -6.85
N MET A 25 10.59 -4.71 -6.50
CA MET A 25 9.82 -4.09 -5.42
C MET A 25 10.12 -4.85 -4.13
N GLU A 26 11.05 -4.34 -3.33
CA GLU A 26 11.52 -4.99 -2.11
C GLU A 26 10.54 -4.77 -0.96
N GLN A 27 9.93 -3.59 -0.89
CA GLN A 27 8.95 -3.21 0.14
C GLN A 27 8.02 -2.12 -0.41
N MET A 28 6.74 -2.17 -0.03
CA MET A 28 5.74 -1.17 -0.37
C MET A 28 4.93 -0.80 0.88
N VAL A 29 5.07 0.42 1.38
CA VAL A 29 4.21 0.92 2.46
C VAL A 29 2.84 1.25 1.89
N LEU A 30 1.79 0.64 2.45
CA LEU A 30 0.40 0.89 2.12
C LEU A 30 -0.13 2.01 3.01
N ALA A 31 -0.14 3.24 2.51
CA ALA A 31 -0.57 4.41 3.26
C ALA A 31 -1.95 4.89 2.79
N ASP A 32 -2.91 4.95 3.70
CA ASP A 32 -4.27 5.46 3.41
C ASP A 32 -4.80 6.28 4.58
N PHE A 33 -5.68 7.23 4.30
CA PHE A 33 -6.42 7.97 5.32
C PHE A 33 -7.30 7.02 6.15
N ASN A 34 -7.87 5.99 5.51
CA ASN A 34 -8.59 4.90 6.14
C ASN A 34 -7.67 3.68 6.35
N VAL A 35 -7.03 3.61 7.51
CA VAL A 35 -6.11 2.52 7.90
C VAL A 35 -6.74 1.14 7.75
N LYS A 36 -8.04 0.97 8.10
CA LYS A 36 -8.73 -0.32 8.00
C LYS A 36 -8.75 -0.84 6.55
N ARG A 37 -8.93 0.04 5.57
CA ARG A 37 -8.86 -0.34 4.15
C ARG A 37 -7.47 -0.84 3.77
N ALA A 38 -6.42 -0.16 4.23
CA ALA A 38 -5.05 -0.58 3.98
C ALA A 38 -4.74 -1.94 4.64
N GLU A 39 -5.23 -2.19 5.86
CA GLU A 39 -5.14 -3.49 6.54
C GLU A 39 -5.87 -4.61 5.79
N GLU A 40 -7.05 -4.35 5.24
CA GLU A 40 -7.78 -5.31 4.41
C GLU A 40 -6.98 -5.71 3.17
N VAL A 41 -6.38 -4.73 2.48
CA VAL A 41 -5.51 -5.00 1.33
C VAL A 41 -4.24 -5.71 1.74
N GLN A 42 -3.59 -5.33 2.84
CA GLN A 42 -2.43 -6.04 3.38
C GLN A 42 -2.74 -7.53 3.62
N LYS A 43 -3.90 -7.83 4.23
CA LYS A 43 -4.34 -9.21 4.47
C LYS A 43 -4.51 -9.99 3.16
N LYS A 44 -5.07 -9.37 2.11
CA LYS A 44 -5.16 -10.00 0.77
C LYS A 44 -3.78 -10.25 0.16
N LEU A 45 -2.82 -9.36 0.38
CA LEU A 45 -1.45 -9.48 -0.14
C LEU A 45 -0.62 -10.52 0.63
N GLY A 46 -0.93 -10.80 1.90
CA GLY A 46 -0.41 -11.96 2.63
C GLY A 46 1.08 -11.90 2.99
N ASP A 47 1.67 -10.71 3.05
CA ASP A 47 3.08 -10.49 3.40
C ASP A 47 3.22 -9.15 4.17
N PRO A 48 2.90 -9.13 5.47
CA PRO A 48 2.80 -7.89 6.24
C PRO A 48 4.16 -7.21 6.43
N GLN A 49 5.28 -7.94 6.39
CA GLN A 49 6.61 -7.32 6.44
C GLN A 49 6.94 -6.58 5.14
N ARG A 50 6.54 -7.11 3.98
CA ARG A 50 6.76 -6.46 2.68
C ARG A 50 5.75 -5.36 2.39
N PHE A 51 4.56 -5.45 2.97
CA PHE A 51 3.46 -4.49 2.80
C PHE A 51 3.02 -3.85 4.13
N PRO A 52 3.91 -3.14 4.85
CA PRO A 52 3.52 -2.48 6.10
C PRO A 52 2.42 -1.43 5.85
N VAL A 53 1.52 -1.26 6.81
CA VAL A 53 0.40 -0.31 6.73
C VAL A 53 0.73 0.92 7.55
N GLU A 54 0.46 2.10 7.00
CA GLU A 54 0.64 3.38 7.68
C GLU A 54 -0.56 4.31 7.45
N PHE A 55 -0.76 5.26 8.36
CA PHE A 55 -1.73 6.35 8.17
C PHE A 55 -1.07 7.53 7.45
N ILE A 56 -1.79 8.13 6.50
CA ILE A 56 -1.43 9.43 5.94
C ILE A 56 -2.67 10.24 5.58
N ASP A 57 -2.66 11.53 5.89
CA ASP A 57 -3.61 12.52 5.37
C ASP A 57 -2.92 13.36 4.28
N ALA A 58 -3.31 13.12 3.03
CA ALA A 58 -2.79 13.81 1.85
C ALA A 58 -3.78 14.86 1.30
N SER A 59 -4.68 15.38 2.14
CA SER A 59 -5.70 16.36 1.73
C SER A 59 -5.16 17.76 1.45
N ASN A 60 -3.97 18.11 1.94
CA ASN A 60 -3.33 19.39 1.65
C ASN A 60 -2.68 19.37 0.26
N GLN A 61 -3.21 20.19 -0.64
CA GLN A 61 -2.81 20.24 -2.06
C GLN A 61 -1.78 21.33 -2.38
N GLY A 62 -1.48 22.22 -1.43
CA GLY A 62 -0.58 23.37 -1.64
C GLY A 62 -1.20 24.50 -2.46
#